data_AF-A0A250J885-F1
#
_entry.id   AF-A0A250J885-F1
#
_cell.length_a   1.000
_cell.length_b   1.000
_cell.length_c   1.000
_cell.angle_alpha   90.00
_cell.angle_beta   90.00
_cell.angle_gamma   90.00
#
_symmetry.space_group_name_H-M   'P 1'
#
loop_
_entity.id
_entity.type
_entity.pdbx_description
1 polymer ?
#
loop_
_entity_poly.entity_id
_entity_poly.type
_entity_poly.pdbx_seq_one_letter_code
_entity_poly.pdbx_strand_id
1 'polypeptide(L)'
;MSSYRIRSGDTLSSIARRYGTTVDALANANNIRDPNRISAGRQLDIPSQRAPSTSPRVPPPPSRPSAQAPLPAPPPHRADTFTPGAQTPRATTERTWSDPNNPGKTYPSRDGVPRFSQGDTDWAGSRLGGAGEVGASSRDSIQQQGCAITASAMAVSALSGQTITPAQMDGYLDRNRGYSGNSVDFTRVGGAANTQPPITSTRVRGSLTPEGIDQQLDAGRPVLVGVNYRTTNTEKPDHWLTVTGRNSDGSYRAIDPNGGGELTLHRDGNQLVASTAEGARHDYRFSGQGVTFSGGNPVRPNGQDVVANASPEELAPTELAPTELAPTTDVAATTGDNAILGQLQTRGASPRTASQDRAPEGIEGSQQMAENDRARLERFRDTFQQVGNEYGLPPALLAAIASRESRGGNGLNPDGTAKYDPNGYGLMQIDALHNPELIRGGPYSREHVAAAAGLLRDNLRAMQSAHPEWSPAEQLRGAVAAYNMGPGNVRTVANMDVGSTGGDYSSDVWARAQYLASRGF
;
A
#
# COMPACT_ATOMS: atom_id res chain seq x y z
N MET A 1 -37.36 -14.70 10.38
CA MET A 1 -37.33 -14.28 8.97
C MET A 1 -37.32 -12.78 8.97
N SER A 2 -36.32 -12.18 8.34
CA SER A 2 -36.23 -10.73 8.15
C SER A 2 -36.45 -10.44 6.67
N SER A 3 -37.16 -9.37 6.32
CA SER A 3 -37.31 -8.98 4.92
C SER A 3 -36.34 -7.84 4.59
N TYR A 4 -35.68 -7.91 3.43
CA TYR A 4 -34.72 -6.91 2.95
C TYR A 4 -35.13 -6.39 1.58
N ARG A 5 -35.14 -5.07 1.39
CA ARG A 5 -35.42 -4.46 0.08
C ARG A 5 -34.11 -4.21 -0.66
N ILE A 6 -33.93 -4.90 -1.79
CA ILE A 6 -32.73 -4.82 -2.63
C ILE A 6 -32.53 -3.37 -3.09
N ARG A 7 -31.34 -2.82 -2.87
CA ARG A 7 -30.96 -1.47 -3.30
C ARG A 7 -30.15 -1.54 -4.59
N SER A 8 -30.06 -0.42 -5.30
CA SER A 8 -29.18 -0.32 -6.46
C SER A 8 -27.74 -0.59 -6.04
N GLY A 9 -27.08 -1.57 -6.66
CA GLY A 9 -25.71 -1.99 -6.32
C GLY A 9 -25.62 -3.22 -5.40
N ASP A 10 -26.74 -3.74 -4.88
CA ASP A 10 -26.71 -4.99 -4.11
C ASP A 10 -26.50 -6.22 -5.00
N THR A 11 -25.86 -7.25 -4.46
CA THR A 11 -25.76 -8.59 -5.04
C THR A 11 -26.29 -9.63 -4.05
N LEU A 12 -26.72 -10.81 -4.51
CA LEU A 12 -27.16 -11.87 -3.59
C LEU A 12 -26.04 -12.33 -2.66
N SER A 13 -24.79 -12.26 -3.12
CA SER A 13 -23.59 -12.54 -2.32
C SER A 13 -23.35 -11.50 -1.24
N SER A 14 -23.49 -10.20 -1.54
CA SER A 14 -23.34 -9.14 -0.52
C SER A 14 -24.47 -9.18 0.52
N ILE A 15 -25.70 -9.51 0.10
CA ILE A 15 -26.85 -9.67 1.01
C ILE A 15 -26.71 -10.94 1.86
N ALA A 16 -26.33 -12.09 1.28
CA ALA A 16 -26.12 -13.35 2.02
C ALA A 16 -25.14 -13.16 3.17
N ARG A 17 -24.01 -12.53 2.84
CA ARG A 17 -22.92 -12.22 3.75
C ARG A 17 -23.35 -11.25 4.86
N ARG A 18 -24.06 -10.17 4.52
CA ARG A 18 -24.59 -9.20 5.50
C ARG A 18 -25.50 -9.82 6.54
N TYR A 19 -26.24 -10.86 6.15
CA TYR A 19 -27.22 -11.51 7.01
C TYR A 19 -26.78 -12.88 7.54
N GLY A 20 -25.51 -13.26 7.34
CA GLY A 20 -24.96 -14.52 7.86
C GLY A 20 -25.62 -15.77 7.29
N THR A 21 -25.97 -15.75 6.00
CA THR A 21 -26.55 -16.87 5.24
C THR A 21 -25.75 -17.13 3.95
N THR A 22 -26.18 -18.04 3.09
CA THR A 22 -25.51 -18.35 1.81
C THR A 22 -26.32 -17.85 0.62
N VAL A 23 -25.64 -17.66 -0.52
CA VAL A 23 -26.29 -17.29 -1.79
C VAL A 23 -27.34 -18.34 -2.16
N ASP A 24 -27.02 -19.63 -2.00
CA ASP A 24 -27.93 -20.72 -2.29
C ASP A 24 -29.15 -20.70 -1.36
N ALA A 25 -28.96 -20.45 -0.06
CA ALA A 25 -30.06 -20.34 0.89
C ALA A 25 -30.98 -19.16 0.56
N LEU A 26 -30.44 -18.01 0.16
CA LEU A 26 -31.24 -16.87 -0.30
C LEU A 26 -31.94 -17.13 -1.63
N ALA A 27 -31.25 -17.72 -2.59
CA ALA A 27 -31.82 -18.01 -3.91
C ALA A 27 -32.98 -19.00 -3.80
N ASN A 28 -32.81 -20.05 -2.99
CA ASN A 28 -33.84 -21.04 -2.71
C ASN A 28 -35.02 -20.44 -1.94
N ALA A 29 -34.76 -19.64 -0.89
CA ALA A 29 -35.83 -18.99 -0.12
C ALA A 29 -36.67 -18.01 -0.95
N ASN A 30 -36.13 -17.46 -2.04
CA ASN A 30 -36.76 -16.42 -2.85
C ASN A 30 -37.10 -16.85 -4.28
N ASN A 31 -36.98 -18.14 -4.59
CA ASN A 31 -37.18 -18.72 -5.94
C ASN A 31 -36.41 -17.97 -7.05
N ILE A 32 -35.16 -17.59 -6.76
CA ILE A 32 -34.30 -16.89 -7.72
C ILE A 32 -33.52 -17.93 -8.52
N ARG A 33 -33.87 -18.08 -9.81
CA ARG A 33 -33.22 -19.03 -10.72
C ARG A 33 -31.80 -18.63 -11.12
N ASP A 34 -31.54 -17.34 -11.21
CA ASP A 34 -30.23 -16.79 -11.53
C ASP A 34 -29.78 -15.84 -10.41
N PRO A 35 -28.87 -16.29 -9.52
CA PRO A 35 -28.38 -15.49 -8.40
C PRO A 35 -27.66 -14.19 -8.81
N ASN A 36 -27.28 -14.04 -10.09
CA ASN A 36 -26.62 -12.85 -10.60
C ASN A 36 -27.59 -11.82 -11.19
N ARG A 37 -28.89 -12.14 -11.28
CA ARG A 37 -29.92 -11.25 -11.84
C ARG A 37 -30.98 -10.95 -10.79
N ILE A 38 -30.67 -9.99 -9.93
CA ILE A 38 -31.61 -9.42 -8.98
C ILE A 38 -31.94 -7.97 -9.34
N SER A 39 -33.18 -7.57 -9.07
CA SER A 39 -33.68 -6.22 -9.39
C SER A 39 -33.77 -5.36 -8.14
N ALA A 40 -33.21 -4.16 -8.21
CA ALA A 40 -33.39 -3.15 -7.17
C ALA A 40 -34.88 -2.86 -6.95
N GLY A 41 -35.26 -2.65 -5.69
CA GLY A 41 -36.64 -2.41 -5.24
C GLY A 41 -37.42 -3.68 -4.90
N ARG A 42 -36.96 -4.87 -5.32
CA ARG A 42 -37.56 -6.17 -4.96
C ARG A 42 -37.29 -6.49 -3.49
N GLN A 43 -38.27 -7.10 -2.82
CA GLN A 43 -38.14 -7.57 -1.44
C GLN A 43 -37.61 -9.01 -1.44
N LEU A 44 -36.66 -9.28 -0.55
CA LEU A 44 -35.98 -10.55 -0.38
C LEU A 44 -36.24 -11.06 1.03
N ASP A 45 -36.80 -12.26 1.14
CA ASP A 45 -36.97 -12.98 2.39
C ASP A 45 -35.64 -13.56 2.82
N ILE A 46 -35.16 -13.12 3.98
CA ILE A 46 -33.90 -13.57 4.57
C ILE A 46 -34.21 -14.73 5.53
N PRO A 47 -33.84 -15.98 5.18
CA PRO A 47 -34.04 -17.12 6.06
C PRO A 47 -33.13 -16.95 7.28
N SER A 48 -33.75 -16.89 8.46
CA SER A 48 -33.02 -16.84 9.73
C SER A 48 -32.61 -18.26 10.11
N GLN A 49 -31.53 -18.79 9.54
CA GLN A 49 -30.90 -20.00 10.05
C GLN A 49 -29.37 -19.87 10.05
N ARG A 50 -28.84 -19.83 11.28
CA ARG A 50 -27.52 -20.35 11.64
C ARG A 50 -27.50 -21.82 11.20
N ALA A 51 -26.61 -22.19 10.29
CA ALA A 51 -26.55 -23.55 9.77
C ALA A 51 -26.42 -24.57 10.93
N PRO A 52 -27.19 -25.67 10.92
CA PRO A 52 -26.99 -26.78 11.84
C PRO A 52 -25.64 -27.44 11.54
N SER A 53 -24.78 -27.49 12.55
CA SER A 53 -23.54 -28.25 12.53
C SER A 53 -23.85 -29.75 12.58
N THR A 54 -23.76 -30.44 11.46
CA THR A 54 -23.57 -31.90 11.41
C THR A 54 -22.20 -32.19 10.84
N SER A 55 -21.18 -32.21 11.70
CA SER A 55 -19.94 -32.94 11.46
C SER A 55 -19.94 -34.18 12.36
N PRO A 56 -19.44 -35.35 11.90
CA PRO A 56 -19.32 -36.54 12.74
C PRO A 56 -18.40 -36.27 13.94
N ARG A 57 -18.82 -36.74 15.11
CA ARG A 57 -18.12 -36.60 16.40
C ARG A 57 -16.79 -37.36 16.39
N VAL A 58 -15.68 -36.64 16.31
CA VAL A 58 -14.35 -37.11 16.76
C VAL A 58 -14.22 -36.79 18.26
N PRO A 59 -13.69 -37.69 19.11
CA PRO A 59 -13.66 -37.49 20.56
C PRO A 59 -12.73 -36.33 20.96
N PRO A 60 -12.99 -35.68 22.11
CA PRO A 60 -12.19 -34.55 22.57
C PRO A 60 -10.79 -34.99 23.02
N PRO A 61 -9.73 -34.23 22.70
CA PRO A 61 -8.39 -34.46 23.26
C PRO A 61 -8.34 -34.09 24.75
N PRO A 62 -7.40 -34.68 25.52
CA PRO A 62 -7.35 -34.52 26.97
C PRO A 62 -6.96 -33.10 27.42
N SER A 63 -7.49 -32.71 28.58
CA SER A 63 -7.35 -31.40 29.22
C SER A 63 -5.88 -31.02 29.52
N ARG A 64 -5.51 -29.77 29.21
CA ARG A 64 -4.24 -29.14 29.60
C ARG A 64 -4.10 -29.00 31.12
N PRO A 65 -2.89 -29.16 31.69
CA PRO A 65 -2.54 -28.58 32.99
C PRO A 65 -2.37 -27.06 32.88
N SER A 66 -2.81 -26.35 33.92
CA SER A 66 -2.64 -24.90 34.08
C SER A 66 -1.24 -24.53 34.61
N ALA A 67 -0.83 -23.31 34.24
CA ALA A 67 0.23 -22.46 34.79
C ALA A 67 1.70 -22.71 34.38
N GLN A 68 2.20 -21.86 33.48
CA GLN A 68 3.58 -21.34 33.49
C GLN A 68 3.62 -19.92 32.88
N ALA A 69 4.58 -19.12 33.35
CA ALA A 69 4.74 -17.66 33.35
C ALA A 69 4.68 -16.93 31.97
N PRO A 70 4.47 -15.59 31.95
CA PRO A 70 4.45 -14.83 30.70
C PRO A 70 5.77 -14.91 29.95
N LEU A 71 5.68 -15.08 28.63
CA LEU A 71 6.81 -15.03 27.70
C LEU A 71 7.48 -13.65 27.75
N PRO A 72 8.82 -13.55 27.63
CA PRO A 72 9.49 -12.27 27.52
C PRO A 72 9.05 -11.54 26.24
N ALA A 73 8.97 -10.21 26.34
CA ALA A 73 8.62 -9.35 25.22
C ALA A 73 9.48 -9.65 23.97
N PRO A 74 8.90 -9.59 22.76
CA PRO A 74 9.67 -9.75 21.53
C PRO A 74 10.78 -8.68 21.46
N PRO A 75 11.96 -9.00 20.88
CA PRO A 75 13.04 -8.04 20.73
C PRO A 75 12.60 -6.83 19.88
N PRO A 76 13.13 -5.62 20.14
CA PRO A 76 12.77 -4.43 19.38
C PRO A 76 13.12 -4.60 17.89
N HIS A 77 12.22 -4.08 17.06
CA HIS A 77 12.23 -4.08 15.60
C HIS A 77 13.62 -3.85 14.98
N ARG A 78 14.03 -4.72 14.05
CA ARG A 78 15.16 -4.43 13.15
C ARG A 78 14.70 -3.42 12.10
N ALA A 79 15.38 -2.26 12.15
CA ALA A 79 15.25 -1.13 11.25
C ALA A 79 15.52 -1.47 9.77
N ASP A 80 15.01 -0.59 8.90
CA ASP A 80 15.35 -0.44 7.49
C ASP A 80 16.83 -0.76 7.22
N THR A 81 17.12 -1.80 6.43
CA THR A 81 18.49 -2.07 5.99
C THR A 81 18.84 -1.19 4.80
N PHE A 82 19.06 0.10 5.10
CA PHE A 82 19.96 0.97 4.37
C PHE A 82 21.33 0.90 5.02
N THR A 83 22.36 0.53 4.25
CA THR A 83 23.77 0.73 4.64
C THR A 83 24.26 2.02 3.98
N PRO A 84 24.62 3.06 4.77
CA PRO A 84 25.08 4.34 4.24
C PRO A 84 26.42 4.23 3.50
N GLY A 85 26.55 4.96 2.39
CA GLY A 85 27.84 5.57 2.06
C GLY A 85 28.22 6.56 3.16
N ALA A 86 29.53 6.82 3.32
CA ALA A 86 30.10 7.59 4.42
C ALA A 86 29.28 8.85 4.79
N GLN A 87 28.98 8.93 6.08
CA GLN A 87 28.19 9.98 6.72
C GLN A 87 28.93 11.32 6.69
N THR A 88 28.18 12.41 6.55
CA THR A 88 28.59 13.71 7.09
C THR A 88 27.55 14.11 8.13
N PRO A 89 27.92 14.30 9.41
CA PRO A 89 27.01 14.90 10.36
C PRO A 89 26.89 16.39 10.05
N ARG A 90 25.66 16.92 10.05
CA ARG A 90 25.46 18.31 10.42
C ARG A 90 24.22 18.46 11.29
N ALA A 91 24.38 19.32 12.28
CA ALA A 91 23.57 19.52 13.45
C ALA A 91 22.08 19.82 13.17
N THR A 92 21.30 19.65 14.22
CA THR A 92 20.00 20.28 14.53
C THR A 92 20.05 21.82 14.52
N THR A 93 20.90 22.43 13.70
CA THR A 93 21.02 23.87 13.55
C THR A 93 20.03 24.38 12.52
N GLU A 94 19.33 25.45 12.89
CA GLU A 94 18.62 26.37 12.01
C GLU A 94 19.29 26.43 10.63
N ARG A 95 18.64 25.83 9.63
CA ARG A 95 19.08 25.87 8.24
C ARG A 95 18.45 27.09 7.59
N THR A 96 19.23 27.79 6.80
CA THR A 96 18.71 28.86 5.95
C THR A 96 18.76 28.38 4.51
N TRP A 97 17.61 28.37 3.84
CA TRP A 97 17.47 28.02 2.42
C TRP A 97 17.50 29.29 1.60
N SER A 98 18.20 29.32 0.47
CA SER A 98 18.22 30.49 -0.43
C SER A 98 17.30 30.26 -1.61
N ASP A 99 16.60 31.29 -2.08
CA ASP A 99 15.88 31.23 -3.34
C ASP A 99 16.89 31.12 -4.51
N PRO A 100 16.76 30.12 -5.41
CA PRO A 100 17.69 29.94 -6.52
C PRO A 100 17.66 31.10 -7.53
N ASN A 101 16.54 31.82 -7.63
CA ASN A 101 16.35 32.95 -8.53
C ASN A 101 16.54 34.30 -7.83
N ASN A 102 16.58 34.32 -6.49
CA ASN A 102 16.86 35.51 -5.69
C ASN A 102 17.75 35.16 -4.49
N PRO A 103 19.08 35.05 -4.67
CA PRO A 103 19.98 34.61 -3.61
C PRO A 103 19.98 35.48 -2.34
N GLY A 104 19.54 36.74 -2.43
CA GLY A 104 19.36 37.63 -1.27
C GLY A 104 18.13 37.30 -0.43
N LYS A 105 17.25 36.44 -0.93
CA LYS A 105 16.04 35.99 -0.24
C LYS A 105 16.25 34.60 0.33
N THR A 106 15.92 34.48 1.61
CA THR A 106 16.17 33.25 2.35
C THR A 106 14.97 32.80 3.17
N TYR A 107 14.88 31.49 3.40
CA TYR A 107 13.82 30.84 4.16
C TYR A 107 14.42 30.11 5.35
N PRO A 108 14.09 30.50 6.60
CA PRO A 108 14.58 29.82 7.78
C PRO A 108 13.91 28.44 7.91
N SER A 109 14.60 27.55 8.61
CA SER A 109 14.19 26.17 8.80
C SER A 109 14.72 25.64 10.12
N ARG A 110 13.82 25.31 11.05
CA ARG A 110 14.17 24.68 12.32
C ARG A 110 14.49 23.19 12.17
N ASP A 111 13.69 22.46 11.40
CA ASP A 111 13.74 20.99 11.29
C ASP A 111 14.29 20.51 9.94
N GLY A 112 15.01 21.37 9.22
CA GLY A 112 15.47 21.08 7.87
C GLY A 112 14.40 21.29 6.77
N VAL A 113 13.18 21.71 7.12
CA VAL A 113 12.11 22.04 6.16
C VAL A 113 12.00 23.56 5.98
N PRO A 114 12.16 24.11 4.76
CA PRO A 114 12.05 25.56 4.54
C PRO A 114 10.64 26.06 4.83
N ARG A 115 10.53 27.24 5.45
CA ARG A 115 9.24 27.91 5.68
C ARG A 115 8.85 28.75 4.47
N PHE A 116 8.00 28.20 3.60
CA PHE A 116 7.39 28.94 2.49
C PHE A 116 6.00 29.47 2.87
N SER A 117 5.65 30.64 2.35
CA SER A 117 4.32 31.23 2.44
C SER A 117 3.69 31.29 1.06
N GLN A 118 2.44 30.87 0.91
CA GLN A 118 1.70 31.00 -0.35
C GLN A 118 1.46 32.48 -0.74
N GLY A 119 1.52 33.39 0.24
CA GLY A 119 1.36 34.84 0.04
C GLY A 119 2.67 35.60 -0.20
N ASP A 120 3.78 34.90 -0.40
CA ASP A 120 5.05 35.52 -0.77
C ASP A 120 4.96 36.19 -2.16
N THR A 121 5.42 37.43 -2.28
CA THR A 121 5.28 38.27 -3.47
C THR A 121 5.84 37.67 -4.76
N ASP A 122 6.83 36.78 -4.66
CA ASP A 122 7.51 36.23 -5.84
C ASP A 122 6.64 35.22 -6.60
N TRP A 123 5.61 34.67 -5.95
CA TRP A 123 4.70 33.69 -6.54
C TRP A 123 3.22 33.88 -6.18
N ALA A 124 2.89 34.75 -5.22
CA ALA A 124 1.52 34.99 -4.77
C ALA A 124 0.55 35.33 -5.91
N GLY A 125 1.02 36.09 -6.90
CA GLY A 125 0.24 36.48 -8.07
C GLY A 125 0.22 35.43 -9.19
N SER A 126 1.02 34.37 -9.11
CA SER A 126 1.07 33.33 -10.13
C SER A 126 -0.24 32.54 -10.14
N ARG A 127 -0.81 32.37 -11.32
CA ARG A 127 -2.06 31.63 -11.53
C ARG A 127 -1.78 30.13 -11.53
N LEU A 128 -2.59 29.38 -10.78
CA LEU A 128 -2.52 27.92 -10.77
C LEU A 128 -3.01 27.33 -12.11
N GLY A 129 -2.30 26.34 -12.67
CA GLY A 129 -2.84 25.56 -13.80
C GLY A 129 -2.63 26.17 -15.20
N GLY A 130 -1.47 26.76 -15.49
CA GLY A 130 -1.35 27.92 -16.40
C GLY A 130 -0.46 27.80 -17.63
N ALA A 131 -0.31 26.64 -18.30
CA ALA A 131 0.13 26.58 -19.71
C ALA A 131 -0.16 25.21 -20.37
N GLY A 132 -1.29 25.10 -21.09
CA GLY A 132 -1.51 24.05 -22.09
C GLY A 132 -2.23 22.79 -21.59
N GLU A 133 -3.51 22.69 -21.99
CA GLU A 133 -4.33 21.47 -22.01
C GLU A 133 -4.59 20.78 -20.65
N VAL A 134 -5.80 21.05 -20.10
CA VAL A 134 -6.41 20.43 -18.91
C VAL A 134 -6.00 21.03 -17.55
N GLY A 135 -6.28 22.31 -17.34
CA GLY A 135 -6.14 22.98 -16.03
C GLY A 135 -6.60 24.46 -15.97
N ALA A 136 -6.73 25.11 -17.13
CA ALA A 136 -6.87 26.56 -17.26
C ALA A 136 -8.22 27.20 -16.86
N SER A 137 -9.13 26.52 -16.15
CA SER A 137 -10.40 27.11 -15.71
C SER A 137 -10.33 27.83 -14.35
N SER A 138 -9.30 27.57 -13.53
CA SER A 138 -9.13 28.29 -12.26
C SER A 138 -8.65 29.71 -12.50
N ARG A 139 -9.31 30.74 -11.96
CA ARG A 139 -8.76 32.12 -11.90
C ARG A 139 -7.89 32.34 -10.66
N ASP A 140 -7.73 31.30 -9.84
CA ASP A 140 -7.14 31.42 -8.53
C ASP A 140 -5.60 31.43 -8.61
N SER A 141 -4.99 32.26 -7.77
CA SER A 141 -3.53 32.36 -7.66
C SER A 141 -2.99 31.43 -6.57
N ILE A 142 -1.66 31.24 -6.53
CA ILE A 142 -0.98 30.53 -5.43
C ILE A 142 -1.36 31.15 -4.07
N GLN A 143 -1.47 32.47 -3.98
CA GLN A 143 -1.92 33.12 -2.75
C GLN A 143 -3.33 32.71 -2.33
N GLN A 144 -4.23 32.48 -3.27
CA GLN A 144 -5.64 32.21 -2.98
C GLN A 144 -5.90 30.72 -2.68
N GLN A 145 -5.24 29.79 -3.39
CA GLN A 145 -5.54 28.35 -3.33
C GLN A 145 -4.28 27.45 -3.37
N GLY A 146 -3.08 27.98 -3.15
CA GLY A 146 -1.82 27.27 -3.36
C GLY A 146 -1.35 26.37 -2.20
N CYS A 147 -2.14 26.15 -1.15
CA CYS A 147 -1.67 25.49 0.08
C CYS A 147 -1.05 24.11 -0.17
N ALA A 148 -1.68 23.28 -1.00
CA ALA A 148 -1.19 21.95 -1.35
C ALA A 148 0.18 21.97 -2.08
N ILE A 149 0.37 22.93 -2.98
CA ILE A 149 1.61 23.09 -3.76
C ILE A 149 2.72 23.62 -2.87
N THR A 150 2.43 24.66 -2.08
CA THR A 150 3.39 25.24 -1.14
C THR A 150 3.81 24.21 -0.09
N ALA A 151 2.87 23.43 0.45
CA ALA A 151 3.17 22.33 1.37
C ALA A 151 4.08 21.26 0.74
N SER A 152 3.81 20.90 -0.52
CA SER A 152 4.59 19.93 -1.28
C SER A 152 6.00 20.45 -1.58
N ALA A 153 6.12 21.73 -1.96
CA ALA A 153 7.38 22.41 -2.22
C ALA A 153 8.30 22.39 -0.99
N MET A 154 7.74 22.65 0.21
CA MET A 154 8.48 22.55 1.46
C MET A 154 9.04 21.14 1.69
N ALA A 155 8.19 20.12 1.55
CA ALA A 155 8.59 18.72 1.78
C ALA A 155 9.65 18.24 0.78
N VAL A 156 9.44 18.47 -0.51
CA VAL A 156 10.37 18.06 -1.57
C VAL A 156 11.70 18.83 -1.48
N SER A 157 11.68 20.09 -1.05
CA SER A 157 12.92 20.83 -0.79
C SER A 157 13.76 20.17 0.30
N ALA A 158 13.12 19.84 1.43
CA ALA A 158 13.77 19.15 2.55
C ALA A 158 14.40 17.82 2.12
N LEU A 159 13.65 17.02 1.35
CA LEU A 159 14.08 15.69 0.91
C LEU A 159 15.14 15.72 -0.21
N SER A 160 15.16 16.78 -1.02
CA SER A 160 16.12 16.90 -2.12
C SER A 160 17.40 17.62 -1.73
N GLY A 161 17.36 18.42 -0.66
CA GLY A 161 18.43 19.34 -0.32
C GLY A 161 18.47 20.59 -1.22
N GLN A 162 17.56 20.70 -2.19
CA GLN A 162 17.46 21.81 -3.15
C GLN A 162 16.24 22.68 -2.82
N THR A 163 16.35 24.00 -2.95
CA THR A 163 15.18 24.87 -2.84
C THR A 163 14.30 24.68 -4.08
N ILE A 164 13.12 24.09 -3.89
CA ILE A 164 12.05 24.05 -4.89
C ILE A 164 10.97 25.04 -4.44
N THR A 165 10.88 26.20 -5.08
CA THR A 165 9.89 27.22 -4.68
C THR A 165 8.46 26.78 -5.04
N PRO A 166 7.41 27.35 -4.41
CA PRO A 166 6.03 27.07 -4.78
C PRO A 166 5.73 27.32 -6.27
N ALA A 167 6.31 28.37 -6.88
CA ALA A 167 6.18 28.61 -8.31
C ALA A 167 6.87 27.53 -9.17
N GLN A 168 8.03 27.03 -8.75
CA GLN A 168 8.71 25.94 -9.47
C GLN A 168 7.93 24.62 -9.36
N MET A 169 7.36 24.33 -8.19
CA MET A 169 6.50 23.17 -7.98
C MET A 169 5.23 23.27 -8.85
N ASP A 170 4.57 24.44 -8.87
CA ASP A 170 3.40 24.70 -9.70
C ASP A 170 3.73 24.52 -11.20
N GLY A 171 4.78 25.17 -11.69
CA GLY A 171 5.20 25.05 -13.08
C GLY A 171 5.70 23.64 -13.45
N TYR A 172 6.20 22.86 -12.50
CA TYR A 172 6.48 21.44 -12.70
C TYR A 172 5.17 20.64 -12.82
N LEU A 173 4.22 20.83 -11.92
CA LEU A 173 2.95 20.11 -11.93
C LEU A 173 2.16 20.43 -13.21
N ASP A 174 2.13 21.69 -13.64
CA ASP A 174 1.50 22.10 -14.90
C ASP A 174 2.03 21.30 -16.09
N ARG A 175 3.36 21.28 -16.28
CA ARG A 175 4.00 20.55 -17.39
C ARG A 175 3.82 19.04 -17.31
N ASN A 176 3.60 18.51 -16.11
CA ASN A 176 3.55 17.06 -15.84
C ASN A 176 2.13 16.56 -15.54
N ARG A 177 1.09 17.32 -15.93
CA ARG A 177 -0.33 16.96 -15.70
C ARG A 177 -0.61 16.65 -14.22
N GLY A 178 -0.03 17.47 -13.36
CA GLY A 178 -0.09 17.41 -11.90
C GLY A 178 -1.36 17.98 -11.28
N TYR A 179 -2.35 18.29 -12.11
CA TYR A 179 -3.62 18.86 -11.70
C TYR A 179 -4.81 18.04 -12.21
N SER A 180 -5.85 17.98 -11.37
CA SER A 180 -7.19 17.53 -11.73
C SER A 180 -8.18 18.60 -11.27
N GLY A 181 -8.49 19.56 -12.16
CA GLY A 181 -9.17 20.79 -11.75
C GLY A 181 -8.29 21.61 -10.79
N ASN A 182 -8.86 22.13 -9.70
CA ASN A 182 -8.11 22.88 -8.67
C ASN A 182 -7.38 21.97 -7.66
N SER A 183 -7.32 20.66 -7.89
CA SER A 183 -6.68 19.71 -6.98
C SER A 183 -5.32 19.26 -7.50
N VAL A 184 -4.34 19.23 -6.61
CA VAL A 184 -3.00 18.67 -6.87
C VAL A 184 -3.06 17.14 -6.92
N ASP A 185 -2.45 16.56 -7.96
CA ASP A 185 -2.05 15.15 -7.98
C ASP A 185 -0.74 14.97 -7.20
N PHE A 186 -0.89 14.70 -5.91
CA PHE A 186 0.24 14.51 -5.00
C PHE A 186 1.12 13.31 -5.34
N THR A 187 0.74 12.42 -6.26
CA THR A 187 1.62 11.32 -6.68
C THR A 187 2.78 11.81 -7.57
N ARG A 188 2.70 13.06 -8.06
CA ARG A 188 3.67 13.62 -9.01
C ARG A 188 4.65 14.58 -8.38
N VAL A 189 4.36 15.13 -7.19
CA VAL A 189 5.14 16.23 -6.58
C VAL A 189 6.60 15.84 -6.32
N GLY A 190 6.88 14.57 -6.01
CA GLY A 190 8.25 14.10 -5.75
C GLY A 190 9.21 14.30 -6.93
N GLY A 191 8.72 14.20 -8.17
CA GLY A 191 9.54 14.36 -9.37
C GLY A 191 9.95 15.80 -9.69
N ALA A 192 9.49 16.79 -8.90
CA ALA A 192 9.95 18.18 -9.04
C ALA A 192 11.44 18.34 -8.72
N ALA A 193 12.02 17.38 -7.99
CA ALA A 193 13.45 17.28 -7.75
C ALA A 193 14.00 15.97 -8.34
N ASN A 194 15.10 16.07 -9.09
CA ASN A 194 15.75 14.92 -9.71
C ASN A 194 16.80 14.31 -8.76
N THR A 195 16.33 13.65 -7.70
CA THR A 195 17.20 13.08 -6.66
C THR A 195 17.54 11.62 -6.95
N GLN A 196 18.64 11.14 -6.35
CA GLN A 196 18.94 9.72 -6.25
C GLN A 196 19.15 9.35 -4.77
N PRO A 197 18.32 8.45 -4.19
CA PRO A 197 17.17 7.81 -4.80
C PRO A 197 16.04 8.81 -5.13
N PRO A 198 15.18 8.53 -6.13
CA PRO A 198 14.08 9.42 -6.50
C PRO A 198 13.12 9.65 -5.34
N ILE A 199 12.67 10.90 -5.14
CA ILE A 199 11.59 11.18 -4.20
C ILE A 199 10.28 10.67 -4.80
N THR A 200 9.59 9.82 -4.05
CA THR A 200 8.23 9.38 -4.36
C THR A 200 7.29 9.90 -3.29
N SER A 201 6.06 10.19 -3.67
CA SER A 201 5.03 10.74 -2.79
C SER A 201 3.74 9.95 -2.91
N THR A 202 3.15 9.59 -1.77
CA THR A 202 1.95 8.73 -1.69
C THR A 202 0.83 9.48 -1.00
N ARG A 203 -0.30 9.65 -1.70
CA ARG A 203 -1.53 10.21 -1.14
C ARG A 203 -2.21 9.16 -0.25
N VAL A 204 -2.38 9.48 1.02
CA VAL A 204 -3.13 8.67 2.00
C VAL A 204 -4.51 9.31 2.20
N ARG A 205 -5.60 8.53 2.08
CA ARG A 205 -6.99 9.03 2.15
C ARG A 205 -7.74 8.42 3.34
N GLY A 206 -7.89 9.19 4.42
CA GLY A 206 -8.75 8.85 5.56
C GLY A 206 -8.16 7.86 6.55
N SER A 207 -6.89 7.47 6.39
CA SER A 207 -6.22 6.44 7.19
C SER A 207 -4.82 6.82 7.68
N LEU A 208 -4.38 8.07 7.47
CA LEU A 208 -3.12 8.53 8.04
C LEU A 208 -3.31 8.69 9.55
N THR A 209 -2.58 7.92 10.36
CA THR A 209 -2.63 7.99 11.83
C THR A 209 -1.43 8.78 12.39
N PRO A 210 -1.49 9.25 13.65
CA PRO A 210 -0.33 9.82 14.33
C PRO A 210 0.91 8.91 14.28
N GLU A 211 0.75 7.59 14.40
CA GLU A 211 1.85 6.62 14.30
C GLU A 211 2.46 6.57 12.89
N GLY A 212 1.64 6.71 11.84
CA GLY A 212 2.15 6.83 10.47
C GLY A 212 2.92 8.13 10.23
N ILE A 213 2.52 9.22 10.91
CA ILE A 213 3.26 10.48 10.90
C ILE A 213 4.59 10.30 11.65
N ASP A 214 4.56 9.61 12.79
CA ASP A 214 5.75 9.34 13.60
C ASP A 214 6.83 8.62 12.80
N GLN A 215 6.46 7.55 12.09
CA GLN A 215 7.37 6.76 11.26
C GLN A 215 8.07 7.59 10.18
N GLN A 216 7.36 8.53 9.56
CA GLN A 216 7.93 9.42 8.56
C GLN A 216 8.92 10.40 9.19
N LEU A 217 8.55 11.03 10.31
CA LEU A 217 9.40 11.99 11.00
C LEU A 217 10.67 11.33 11.55
N ASP A 218 10.57 10.11 12.07
CA ASP A 218 11.72 9.32 12.56
C ASP A 218 12.69 8.98 11.40
N ALA A 219 12.15 8.81 10.19
CA ALA A 219 12.94 8.64 8.97
C ALA A 219 13.50 9.95 8.39
N GLY A 220 13.28 11.10 9.06
CA GLY A 220 13.70 12.42 8.59
C GLY A 220 12.84 12.97 7.45
N ARG A 221 11.60 12.49 7.32
CA ARG A 221 10.69 12.84 6.23
C ARG A 221 9.52 13.68 6.74
N PRO A 222 9.31 14.90 6.21
CA PRO A 222 8.12 15.68 6.52
C PRO A 222 6.87 15.01 5.96
N VAL A 223 5.72 15.30 6.57
CA VAL A 223 4.42 14.74 6.17
C VAL A 223 3.46 15.86 5.84
N LEU A 224 2.76 15.77 4.71
CA LEU A 224 1.63 16.68 4.50
C LEU A 224 0.41 16.09 5.18
N VAL A 225 -0.33 16.93 5.91
CA VAL A 225 -1.59 16.54 6.54
C VAL A 225 -2.71 17.42 6.00
N GLY A 226 -3.81 16.77 5.62
CA GLY A 226 -5.03 17.45 5.23
C GLY A 226 -5.81 17.84 6.48
N VAL A 227 -6.15 19.12 6.60
CA VAL A 227 -6.95 19.65 7.72
C VAL A 227 -8.18 20.37 7.19
N ASN A 228 -9.13 20.57 8.09
CA ASN A 228 -10.36 21.29 7.84
C ASN A 228 -10.55 22.41 8.86
N TYR A 229 -10.99 23.57 8.40
CA TYR A 229 -11.43 24.67 9.28
C TYR A 229 -12.67 25.40 8.75
N ARG A 230 -12.99 25.26 7.46
CA ARG A 230 -14.20 25.81 6.85
C ARG A 230 -15.33 24.79 6.82
N THR A 231 -14.99 23.51 6.91
CA THR A 231 -15.95 22.41 6.84
C THR A 231 -15.79 21.42 7.99
N THR A 232 -16.84 20.68 8.28
CA THR A 232 -16.79 19.51 9.17
C THR A 232 -16.59 18.20 8.41
N ASN A 233 -16.48 18.23 7.08
CA ASN A 233 -16.36 17.05 6.22
C ASN A 233 -14.90 16.58 6.15
N THR A 234 -14.62 15.38 6.68
CA THR A 234 -13.28 14.77 6.69
C THR A 234 -12.93 14.02 5.39
N GLU A 235 -13.87 13.83 4.46
CA GLU A 235 -13.64 13.12 3.19
C GLU A 235 -12.84 13.94 2.17
N LYS A 236 -12.76 15.27 2.33
CA LYS A 236 -11.95 16.16 1.49
C LYS A 236 -11.36 17.30 2.33
N PRO A 237 -10.04 17.35 2.54
CA PRO A 237 -9.42 18.46 3.25
C PRO A 237 -9.63 19.77 2.50
N ASP A 238 -10.02 20.81 3.22
CA ASP A 238 -10.08 22.18 2.70
C ASP A 238 -8.72 22.92 2.77
N HIS A 239 -7.75 22.34 3.48
CA HIS A 239 -6.43 22.91 3.68
C HIS A 239 -5.34 21.86 3.89
N TRP A 240 -4.08 22.25 3.67
CA TRP A 240 -2.92 21.37 3.80
C TRP A 240 -1.82 22.03 4.63
N LEU A 241 -1.27 21.28 5.57
CA LEU A 241 -0.13 21.68 6.41
C LEU A 241 1.05 20.74 6.15
N THR A 242 2.27 21.20 6.42
CA THR A 242 3.47 20.33 6.39
C THR A 242 3.95 20.11 7.82
N VAL A 243 3.81 18.89 8.33
CA VAL A 243 4.38 18.45 9.61
C VAL A 243 5.88 18.24 9.44
N THR A 244 6.68 18.92 10.25
CA THR A 244 8.14 19.00 10.11
C THR A 244 8.89 18.27 11.19
N GLY A 245 8.27 18.05 12.35
CA GLY A 245 8.94 17.42 13.48
C GLY A 245 8.02 17.19 14.66
N ARG A 246 8.56 16.58 15.72
CA ARG A 246 7.86 16.29 16.97
C ARG A 246 8.49 17.05 18.13
N ASN A 247 7.66 17.63 18.99
CA ASN A 247 8.08 18.23 20.25
C ASN A 247 8.28 17.15 21.31
N SER A 248 8.97 17.50 22.40
CA SER A 248 9.27 16.57 23.50
C SER A 248 8.02 16.09 24.25
N ASP A 249 6.93 16.85 24.19
CA ASP A 249 5.64 16.52 24.80
C ASP A 249 4.75 15.62 23.92
N GLY A 250 5.25 15.20 22.74
CA GLY A 250 4.53 14.35 21.80
C GLY A 250 3.61 15.10 20.83
N SER A 251 3.48 16.43 20.96
CA SER A 251 2.85 17.28 19.95
C SER A 251 3.73 17.41 18.70
N TYR A 252 3.16 17.87 17.60
CA TYR A 252 3.89 18.04 16.34
C TYR A 252 4.10 19.50 16.01
N ARG A 253 5.25 19.80 15.39
CA ARG A 253 5.48 21.08 14.72
C ARG A 253 5.00 20.96 13.28
N ALA A 254 4.21 21.93 12.83
CA ALA A 254 3.76 22.01 11.45
C ALA A 254 3.90 23.44 10.93
N ILE A 255 4.09 23.58 9.62
CA ILE A 255 4.08 24.85 8.93
C ILE A 255 2.75 24.99 8.18
N ASP A 256 2.07 26.11 8.39
CA ASP A 256 0.90 26.51 7.63
C ASP A 256 1.32 27.31 6.38
N PRO A 257 1.10 26.79 5.16
CA PRO A 257 1.34 27.52 3.93
C PRO A 257 0.64 28.89 3.87
N ASN A 258 -0.49 29.04 4.56
CA ASN A 258 -1.18 30.31 4.70
C ASN A 258 -0.40 31.20 5.66
N GLY A 259 0.53 31.99 5.11
CA GLY A 259 1.39 32.91 5.87
C GLY A 259 2.72 32.33 6.34
N GLY A 260 2.99 31.04 6.13
CA GLY A 260 4.29 30.40 6.42
C GLY A 260 4.62 30.27 7.91
N GLY A 261 3.61 30.36 8.78
CA GLY A 261 3.77 30.30 10.23
C GLY A 261 3.96 28.87 10.75
N GLU A 262 4.78 28.69 11.78
CA GLU A 262 4.83 27.44 12.54
C GLU A 262 3.67 27.41 13.55
N LEU A 263 3.04 26.26 13.69
CA LEU A 263 1.98 25.97 14.66
C LEU A 263 2.24 24.61 15.32
N THR A 264 1.59 24.39 16.45
CA THR A 264 1.65 23.10 17.15
C THR A 264 0.36 22.31 16.89
N LEU A 265 0.49 21.06 16.44
CA LEU A 265 -0.61 20.10 16.35
C LEU A 265 -0.57 19.16 17.56
N HIS A 266 -1.68 19.07 18.28
CA HIS A 266 -1.85 18.16 19.41
C HIS A 266 -2.59 16.91 18.99
N ARG A 267 -2.23 15.78 19.61
CA ARG A 267 -2.99 14.53 19.47
C ARG A 267 -4.27 14.63 20.28
N ASP A 268 -5.38 14.25 19.68
CA ASP A 268 -6.66 14.03 20.36
C ASP A 268 -7.18 12.64 19.97
N GLY A 269 -6.81 11.63 20.76
CA GLY A 269 -6.98 10.23 20.37
C GLY A 269 -6.26 9.89 19.07
N ASN A 270 -7.00 9.40 18.07
CA ASN A 270 -6.49 9.11 16.72
C ASN A 270 -6.53 10.34 15.78
N GLN A 271 -6.89 11.53 16.27
CA GLN A 271 -6.98 12.76 15.49
C GLN A 271 -5.85 13.73 15.83
N LEU A 272 -5.69 14.76 14.98
CA LEU A 272 -4.87 15.94 15.29
C LEU A 272 -5.74 17.18 15.33
N VAL A 273 -5.47 18.04 16.30
CA VAL A 273 -6.11 19.34 16.46
C VAL A 273 -5.06 20.43 16.61
N ALA A 274 -5.37 21.62 16.14
CA ALA A 274 -4.60 22.81 16.47
C ALA A 274 -5.55 23.97 16.64
N SER A 275 -5.31 24.77 17.67
CA SER A 275 -6.12 25.94 17.97
C SER A 275 -5.37 27.23 17.67
N THR A 276 -6.11 28.32 17.57
CA THR A 276 -5.51 29.66 17.44
C THR A 276 -4.59 30.04 18.61
N ALA A 277 -4.80 29.46 19.79
CA ALA A 277 -3.92 29.63 20.94
C ALA A 277 -2.52 29.00 20.75
N GLU A 278 -2.38 28.08 19.80
CA GLU A 278 -1.17 27.30 19.50
C GLU A 278 -0.49 27.75 18.21
N GLY A 279 -0.76 28.99 17.79
CA GLY A 279 -0.16 29.60 16.61
C GLY A 279 -0.86 29.29 15.29
N ALA A 280 -1.91 28.46 15.30
CA ALA A 280 -2.72 28.24 14.11
C ALA A 280 -3.53 29.48 13.75
N ARG A 281 -3.77 29.72 12.45
CA ARG A 281 -4.65 30.80 12.01
C ARG A 281 -6.13 30.50 12.23
N HIS A 282 -6.47 29.22 12.31
CA HIS A 282 -7.81 28.70 12.48
C HIS A 282 -7.76 27.50 13.41
N ASP A 283 -8.91 27.13 13.97
CA ASP A 283 -9.03 25.89 14.72
C ASP A 283 -9.12 24.72 13.73
N TYR A 284 -7.98 24.10 13.47
CA TYR A 284 -7.82 23.03 12.50
C TYR A 284 -8.24 21.68 13.08
N ARG A 285 -8.94 20.90 12.26
CA ARG A 285 -9.30 19.51 12.54
C ARG A 285 -8.73 18.61 11.47
N PHE A 286 -8.07 17.54 11.88
CA PHE A 286 -7.48 16.59 10.94
C PHE A 286 -8.55 15.84 10.14
N SER A 287 -8.28 15.66 8.85
CA SER A 287 -9.16 14.94 7.92
C SER A 287 -8.86 13.43 7.85
N GLY A 288 -7.78 12.96 8.48
CA GLY A 288 -7.25 11.61 8.27
C GLY A 288 -6.52 11.43 6.93
N GLN A 289 -6.42 12.49 6.11
CA GLN A 289 -5.68 12.46 4.85
C GLN A 289 -4.28 13.03 5.00
N GLY A 290 -3.37 12.55 4.17
CA GLY A 290 -2.04 13.11 4.11
C GLY A 290 -1.26 12.70 2.88
N VAL A 291 0.01 13.11 2.84
CA VAL A 291 0.99 12.68 1.85
C VAL A 291 2.25 12.29 2.57
N THR A 292 2.68 11.05 2.37
CA THR A 292 3.95 10.52 2.88
C THR A 292 4.96 10.43 1.74
N PHE A 293 6.25 10.37 2.08
CA PHE A 293 7.31 10.37 1.10
C PHE A 293 8.25 9.18 1.27
N SER A 294 8.90 8.80 0.19
CA SER A 294 10.05 7.91 0.24
C SER A 294 11.15 8.31 -0.75
N GLY A 295 12.35 7.75 -0.58
CA GLY A 295 13.53 8.17 -1.32
C GLY A 295 14.06 9.54 -0.89
N GLY A 296 14.77 10.22 -1.79
CA GLY A 296 15.52 11.44 -1.48
C GLY A 296 16.67 11.20 -0.50
N ASN A 297 17.17 12.31 0.06
CA ASN A 297 18.25 12.35 1.05
C ASN A 297 17.72 12.95 2.36
N PRO A 298 16.83 12.26 3.09
CA PRO A 298 16.22 12.78 4.31
C PRO A 298 17.25 12.94 5.43
N VAL A 299 17.13 14.02 6.20
CA VAL A 299 17.98 14.30 7.35
C VAL A 299 17.35 13.69 8.60
N ARG A 300 18.04 12.72 9.22
CA ARG A 300 17.55 12.04 10.42
C ARG A 300 17.86 12.86 11.67
N PRO A 301 16.94 12.94 12.65
CA PRO A 301 17.26 13.40 13.98
C PRO A 301 18.05 12.29 14.68
N ASN A 302 19.35 12.48 14.94
CA ASN A 302 20.18 11.90 16.04
C ASN A 302 21.65 11.72 15.61
N GLY A 303 22.56 12.55 16.16
CA GLY A 303 24.01 12.40 16.01
C GLY A 303 24.70 11.91 17.30
N GLN A 304 25.74 11.09 17.15
CA GLN A 304 26.82 10.90 18.14
C GLN A 304 28.18 10.71 17.41
N ASP A 305 29.22 11.45 17.86
CA ASP A 305 30.62 11.54 17.35
C ASP A 305 31.48 10.27 17.70
N VAL A 306 32.67 9.94 17.17
CA VAL A 306 34.00 10.63 17.21
C VAL A 306 34.99 10.11 16.10
N VAL A 307 36.00 10.94 15.83
CA VAL A 307 37.07 11.04 14.82
C VAL A 307 38.28 10.07 14.97
N ALA A 308 38.98 9.71 13.87
CA ALA A 308 40.44 9.81 13.71
C ALA A 308 40.93 9.35 12.31
N ASN A 309 41.87 10.10 11.75
CA ASN A 309 42.56 9.88 10.46
C ASN A 309 43.25 8.50 10.34
N ALA A 310 43.14 7.84 9.17
CA ALA A 310 44.25 7.12 8.51
C ALA A 310 43.89 6.71 7.07
N SER A 311 44.90 6.77 6.20
CA SER A 311 44.95 6.46 4.76
C SER A 311 44.77 4.96 4.44
N PRO A 312 44.67 4.56 3.15
CA PRO A 312 44.17 3.26 2.73
C PRO A 312 45.29 2.21 2.63
N GLU A 313 45.21 1.14 3.42
CA GLU A 313 45.89 -0.14 3.14
C GLU A 313 45.40 -1.28 4.04
N GLU A 314 45.28 -2.47 3.43
CA GLU A 314 45.48 -3.81 4.01
C GLU A 314 44.40 -4.57 4.84
N LEU A 315 43.96 -5.70 4.22
CA LEU A 315 43.93 -7.10 4.72
C LEU A 315 42.58 -7.85 4.78
N ALA A 316 42.43 -8.72 3.77
CA ALA A 316 41.92 -10.10 3.67
C ALA A 316 41.21 -10.87 4.84
N PRO A 317 40.53 -12.01 4.51
CA PRO A 317 39.42 -12.61 5.25
C PRO A 317 39.83 -13.75 6.21
N THR A 318 39.00 -14.03 7.23
CA THR A 318 39.13 -15.28 8.01
C THR A 318 37.79 -15.85 8.47
N GLU A 319 37.64 -17.14 8.18
CA GLU A 319 36.57 -18.09 8.48
C GLU A 319 36.77 -18.73 9.87
N LEU A 320 35.69 -19.04 10.61
CA LEU A 320 35.67 -20.04 11.69
C LEU A 320 34.28 -20.71 11.75
N ALA A 321 34.28 -22.05 11.61
CA ALA A 321 33.17 -23.00 11.73
C ALA A 321 33.16 -23.68 13.13
N PRO A 322 32.47 -24.82 13.38
CA PRO A 322 31.03 -25.08 13.46
C PRO A 322 30.61 -25.73 14.82
N THR A 323 29.31 -25.81 15.12
CA THR A 323 28.78 -26.77 16.12
C THR A 323 27.56 -27.50 15.56
N GLU A 324 27.64 -28.82 15.53
CA GLU A 324 26.70 -29.77 14.94
C GLU A 324 25.89 -30.51 16.02
N LEU A 325 24.65 -30.90 15.69
CA LEU A 325 23.89 -32.12 16.04
C LEU A 325 22.40 -31.80 15.79
N ALA A 326 21.57 -32.54 15.07
CA ALA A 326 21.65 -33.72 14.20
C ALA A 326 20.27 -33.79 13.47
N PRO A 327 20.03 -34.71 12.51
CA PRO A 327 19.25 -34.40 11.31
C PRO A 327 17.79 -34.83 11.39
N THR A 328 16.91 -34.04 10.77
CA THR A 328 15.72 -34.57 10.10
C THR A 328 15.67 -34.03 8.67
N THR A 329 15.70 -34.96 7.74
CA THR A 329 15.69 -34.80 6.29
C THR A 329 14.45 -34.03 5.81
N ASP A 330 14.69 -32.81 5.35
CA ASP A 330 14.57 -32.38 3.94
C ASP A 330 13.21 -32.56 3.21
N VAL A 331 12.43 -31.47 3.11
CA VAL A 331 11.77 -31.00 1.86
C VAL A 331 11.69 -29.46 1.87
N ALA A 332 12.76 -28.76 2.25
CA ALA A 332 12.86 -27.31 2.03
C ALA A 332 13.33 -27.04 0.59
N ALA A 333 12.67 -27.69 -0.38
CA ALA A 333 12.94 -27.53 -1.80
C ALA A 333 12.37 -26.18 -2.28
N THR A 334 13.17 -25.12 -2.12
CA THR A 334 13.28 -23.92 -2.98
C THR A 334 12.01 -23.47 -3.73
N THR A 335 10.88 -23.31 -3.03
CA THR A 335 9.69 -22.64 -3.59
C THR A 335 9.94 -21.16 -3.91
N GLY A 336 11.03 -20.57 -3.43
CA GLY A 336 11.40 -19.17 -3.69
C GLY A 336 11.95 -18.90 -5.08
N ASP A 337 12.37 -19.93 -5.82
CA ASP A 337 12.92 -19.79 -7.16
C ASP A 337 11.81 -19.93 -8.22
N ASN A 338 11.80 -19.05 -9.21
CA ASN A 338 10.96 -19.17 -10.40
C ASN A 338 11.13 -20.52 -11.13
N ALA A 339 12.26 -21.21 -10.96
CA ALA A 339 12.49 -22.56 -11.50
C ALA A 339 11.37 -23.55 -11.14
N ILE A 340 10.74 -23.42 -9.97
CA ILE A 340 9.64 -24.31 -9.55
C ILE A 340 8.41 -24.20 -10.47
N LEU A 341 8.20 -23.04 -11.11
CA LEU A 341 7.07 -22.79 -12.00
C LEU A 341 7.12 -23.68 -13.24
N GLY A 342 8.31 -24.13 -13.65
CA GLY A 342 8.52 -25.05 -14.78
C GLY A 342 8.19 -26.51 -14.48
N GLN A 343 7.94 -26.87 -13.22
CA GLN A 343 7.75 -28.27 -12.81
C GLN A 343 6.32 -28.78 -13.05
N LEU A 344 5.35 -27.89 -13.24
CA LEU A 344 3.96 -28.25 -13.52
C LEU A 344 3.46 -27.74 -14.86
N GLN A 345 2.71 -28.60 -15.52
CA GLN A 345 1.86 -28.19 -16.63
C GLN A 345 0.57 -27.55 -16.11
N THR A 346 0.10 -26.57 -16.84
CA THR A 346 -1.14 -25.87 -16.54
C THR A 346 -2.04 -25.82 -17.77
N ARG A 347 -3.34 -25.78 -17.53
CA ARG A 347 -4.35 -25.58 -18.58
C ARG A 347 -4.46 -24.11 -19.00
N GLY A 348 -3.95 -23.18 -18.18
CA GLY A 348 -4.10 -21.73 -18.40
C GLY A 348 -5.55 -21.26 -18.17
N ALA A 349 -5.91 -20.15 -18.81
CA ALA A 349 -7.19 -19.50 -18.63
C ALA A 349 -8.36 -20.30 -19.23
N SER A 350 -9.47 -20.38 -18.52
CA SER A 350 -10.75 -20.83 -19.08
C SER A 350 -11.26 -19.82 -20.12
N PRO A 351 -12.19 -20.23 -21.01
CA PRO A 351 -12.85 -19.30 -21.91
C PRO A 351 -13.54 -18.14 -21.19
N ARG A 352 -14.05 -18.36 -19.97
CA ARG A 352 -14.67 -17.30 -19.16
C ARG A 352 -13.67 -16.22 -18.77
N THR A 353 -12.47 -16.60 -18.32
CA THR A 353 -11.42 -15.65 -17.94
C THR A 353 -10.84 -14.95 -19.17
N ALA A 354 -10.53 -15.71 -20.22
CA ALA A 354 -9.95 -15.19 -21.47
C ALA A 354 -10.87 -14.15 -22.15
N SER A 355 -12.19 -14.37 -22.12
CA SER A 355 -13.17 -13.47 -22.76
C SER A 355 -13.17 -12.04 -22.20
N GLN A 356 -12.70 -11.83 -20.96
CA GLN A 356 -12.64 -10.51 -20.33
C GLN A 356 -11.70 -9.56 -21.08
N ASP A 357 -10.66 -10.11 -21.68
CA ASP A 357 -9.62 -9.38 -22.42
C ASP A 357 -9.69 -9.62 -23.93
N ARG A 358 -10.69 -10.36 -24.41
CA ARG A 358 -10.75 -10.86 -25.80
C ARG A 358 -9.49 -11.66 -26.18
N ALA A 359 -8.91 -12.37 -25.21
CA ALA A 359 -7.78 -13.25 -25.40
C ALA A 359 -8.25 -14.67 -25.82
N PRO A 360 -7.38 -15.51 -26.43
CA PRO A 360 -7.68 -16.92 -26.63
C PRO A 360 -7.78 -17.65 -25.28
N GLU A 361 -8.43 -18.81 -25.25
CA GLU A 361 -8.41 -19.64 -24.03
C GLU A 361 -7.07 -20.39 -23.88
N GLY A 362 -6.87 -20.98 -22.71
CA GLY A 362 -5.71 -21.79 -22.39
C GLY A 362 -4.46 -20.97 -22.02
N ILE A 363 -3.30 -21.59 -22.20
CA ILE A 363 -2.00 -21.01 -21.85
C ILE A 363 -1.74 -19.71 -22.62
N GLU A 364 -2.03 -19.69 -23.93
CA GLU A 364 -1.84 -18.52 -24.78
C GLU A 364 -2.64 -17.31 -24.27
N GLY A 365 -3.87 -17.55 -23.82
CA GLY A 365 -4.72 -16.55 -23.19
C GLY A 365 -4.10 -15.91 -21.95
N SER A 366 -3.63 -16.76 -21.04
CA SER A 366 -2.95 -16.33 -19.82
C SER A 366 -1.70 -15.50 -20.14
N GLN A 367 -0.89 -15.94 -21.10
CA GLN A 367 0.31 -15.22 -21.55
C GLN A 367 -0.03 -13.85 -22.12
N GLN A 368 -1.05 -13.76 -22.99
CA GLN A 368 -1.50 -12.50 -23.56
C GLN A 368 -2.00 -11.53 -22.49
N MET A 369 -2.81 -12.02 -21.54
CA MET A 369 -3.30 -11.19 -20.42
C MET A 369 -2.16 -10.70 -19.51
N ALA A 370 -1.16 -11.54 -19.24
CA ALA A 370 0.03 -11.14 -18.51
C ALA A 370 0.86 -10.09 -19.27
N GLU A 371 1.00 -10.23 -20.59
CA GLU A 371 1.68 -9.23 -21.43
C GLU A 371 0.95 -7.88 -21.42
N ASN A 372 -0.38 -7.90 -21.52
CA ASN A 372 -1.22 -6.70 -21.43
C ASN A 372 -1.03 -5.94 -20.09
N ASP A 373 -0.69 -6.68 -19.03
CA ASP A 373 -0.46 -6.15 -17.68
C ASP A 373 1.01 -5.83 -17.40
N ARG A 374 1.95 -6.34 -18.21
CA ARG A 374 3.40 -6.35 -17.91
C ARG A 374 3.95 -4.97 -17.58
N ALA A 375 3.68 -3.96 -18.39
CA ALA A 375 4.16 -2.59 -18.16
C ALA A 375 3.64 -1.96 -16.84
N ARG A 376 2.50 -2.43 -16.32
CA ARG A 376 2.00 -2.03 -14.99
C ARG A 376 2.72 -2.79 -13.88
N LEU A 377 2.93 -4.09 -14.08
CA LEU A 377 3.62 -4.96 -13.12
C LEU A 377 5.11 -4.63 -12.98
N GLU A 378 5.76 -4.16 -14.03
CA GLU A 378 7.18 -3.78 -14.04
C GLU A 378 7.52 -2.71 -12.99
N ARG A 379 6.56 -1.86 -12.65
CA ARG A 379 6.68 -0.82 -11.62
C ARG A 379 6.88 -1.40 -10.21
N PHE A 380 6.52 -2.67 -10.03
CA PHE A 380 6.57 -3.39 -8.76
C PHE A 380 7.54 -4.58 -8.81
N ARG A 381 8.36 -4.71 -9.88
CA ARG A 381 9.27 -5.84 -10.08
C ARG A 381 10.18 -6.06 -8.87
N ASP A 382 10.84 -5.00 -8.40
CA ASP A 382 11.73 -5.08 -7.24
C ASP A 382 10.96 -5.42 -5.96
N THR A 383 9.72 -4.95 -5.83
CA THR A 383 8.85 -5.31 -4.70
C THR A 383 8.53 -6.81 -4.71
N PHE A 384 8.14 -7.36 -5.87
CA PHE A 384 7.89 -8.80 -6.00
C PHE A 384 9.17 -9.62 -5.76
N GLN A 385 10.33 -9.16 -6.22
CA GLN A 385 11.60 -9.83 -5.96
C GLN A 385 11.95 -9.84 -4.47
N GLN A 386 11.87 -8.69 -3.81
CA GLN A 386 12.21 -8.57 -2.39
C GLN A 386 11.24 -9.36 -1.51
N VAL A 387 9.93 -9.24 -1.76
CA VAL A 387 8.92 -9.95 -0.98
C VAL A 387 8.96 -11.45 -1.30
N GLY A 388 9.16 -11.84 -2.55
CA GLY A 388 9.36 -13.24 -2.92
C GLY A 388 10.53 -13.87 -2.16
N ASN A 389 11.68 -13.19 -2.13
CA ASN A 389 12.85 -13.62 -1.36
C ASN A 389 12.56 -13.69 0.14
N GLU A 390 11.85 -12.71 0.69
CA GLU A 390 11.51 -12.65 2.12
C GLU A 390 10.59 -13.81 2.55
N TYR A 391 9.63 -14.19 1.70
CA TYR A 391 8.63 -15.21 2.02
C TYR A 391 8.94 -16.59 1.43
N GLY A 392 10.03 -16.74 0.68
CA GLY A 392 10.37 -17.98 0.00
C GLY A 392 9.36 -18.36 -1.11
N LEU A 393 8.90 -17.37 -1.87
CA LEU A 393 7.90 -17.51 -2.94
C LEU A 393 8.47 -16.99 -4.27
N PRO A 394 8.06 -17.53 -5.43
CA PRO A 394 8.59 -17.06 -6.71
C PRO A 394 8.14 -15.62 -6.98
N PRO A 395 9.06 -14.68 -7.27
CA PRO A 395 8.71 -13.30 -7.61
C PRO A 395 7.71 -13.18 -8.77
N ALA A 396 7.89 -14.00 -9.82
CA ALA A 396 6.97 -14.03 -10.96
C ALA A 396 5.57 -14.54 -10.58
N LEU A 397 5.45 -15.37 -9.53
CA LEU A 397 4.17 -15.83 -9.02
C LEU A 397 3.42 -14.70 -8.31
N LEU A 398 4.12 -13.87 -7.52
CA LEU A 398 3.50 -12.70 -6.88
C LEU A 398 3.02 -11.68 -7.94
N ALA A 399 3.83 -11.45 -8.98
CA ALA A 399 3.46 -10.61 -10.10
C ALA A 399 2.23 -11.16 -10.88
N ALA A 400 2.15 -12.48 -11.06
CA ALA A 400 1.03 -13.14 -11.72
C ALA A 400 -0.27 -13.05 -10.91
N ILE A 401 -0.20 -13.16 -9.58
CA ILE A 401 -1.35 -12.93 -8.71
C ILE A 401 -1.83 -11.48 -8.84
N ALA A 402 -0.91 -10.50 -8.81
CA ALA A 402 -1.27 -9.10 -9.06
C ALA A 402 -1.89 -8.84 -10.45
N SER A 403 -1.43 -9.56 -11.48
CA SER A 403 -2.06 -9.53 -12.82
C SER A 403 -3.49 -10.06 -12.77
N ARG A 404 -3.70 -11.22 -12.15
CA ARG A 404 -5.02 -11.87 -12.07
C ARG A 404 -6.00 -11.06 -11.23
N GLU A 405 -5.56 -10.54 -10.09
CA GLU A 405 -6.40 -9.90 -9.08
C GLU A 405 -6.80 -8.47 -9.47
N SER A 406 -5.86 -7.70 -10.00
CA SER A 406 -6.10 -6.26 -10.22
C SER A 406 -5.63 -5.77 -11.56
N ARG A 407 -5.18 -6.65 -12.47
CA ARG A 407 -4.60 -6.25 -13.76
C ARG A 407 -3.41 -5.32 -13.58
N GLY A 408 -2.56 -5.60 -12.58
CA GLY A 408 -1.47 -4.72 -12.17
C GLY A 408 -1.97 -3.35 -11.66
N GLY A 409 -3.12 -3.32 -10.99
CA GLY A 409 -3.74 -2.10 -10.48
C GLY A 409 -4.85 -1.48 -11.33
N ASN A 410 -4.97 -1.83 -12.61
CA ASN A 410 -5.96 -1.22 -13.50
C ASN A 410 -7.42 -1.60 -13.14
N GLY A 411 -7.61 -2.68 -12.38
CA GLY A 411 -8.89 -3.13 -11.82
C GLY A 411 -9.28 -2.43 -10.52
N LEU A 412 -8.46 -1.51 -9.99
CA LEU A 412 -8.72 -0.84 -8.71
C LEU A 412 -9.39 0.53 -8.90
N ASN A 413 -10.21 0.87 -7.92
CA ASN A 413 -10.69 2.22 -7.69
C ASN A 413 -9.54 3.10 -7.14
N PRO A 414 -9.69 4.44 -7.19
CA PRO A 414 -8.67 5.35 -6.66
C PRO A 414 -8.36 5.20 -5.17
N ASP A 415 -9.23 4.56 -4.40
CA ASP A 415 -9.05 4.26 -2.96
C ASP A 415 -8.39 2.90 -2.71
N GLY A 416 -8.06 2.14 -3.76
CA GLY A 416 -7.46 0.82 -3.68
C GLY A 416 -8.44 -0.34 -3.56
N THR A 417 -9.74 -0.07 -3.45
CA THR A 417 -10.78 -1.11 -3.49
C THR A 417 -10.94 -1.66 -4.91
N ALA A 418 -11.43 -2.88 -5.04
CA ALA A 418 -11.74 -3.43 -6.35
C ALA A 418 -12.92 -2.69 -7.01
N LYS A 419 -12.88 -2.54 -8.33
CA LYS A 419 -14.02 -2.02 -9.12
C LYS A 419 -15.27 -2.91 -9.04
N TYR A 420 -15.09 -4.20 -8.78
CA TYR A 420 -16.15 -5.21 -8.93
C TYR A 420 -16.32 -6.13 -7.71
N ASP A 421 -15.43 -6.04 -6.71
CA ASP A 421 -15.52 -6.71 -5.42
C ASP A 421 -15.41 -5.66 -4.31
N PRO A 422 -16.49 -5.42 -3.53
CA PRO A 422 -16.48 -4.41 -2.47
C PRO A 422 -15.56 -4.75 -1.28
N ASN A 423 -14.98 -5.96 -1.23
CA ASN A 423 -14.13 -6.41 -0.12
C ASN A 423 -12.66 -6.55 -0.52
N GLY A 424 -12.36 -6.61 -1.82
CA GLY A 424 -10.99 -6.75 -2.30
C GLY A 424 -10.21 -5.44 -2.18
N TYR A 425 -9.05 -5.47 -1.53
CA TYR A 425 -8.18 -4.30 -1.36
C TYR A 425 -6.80 -4.54 -1.96
N GLY A 426 -6.30 -3.54 -2.68
CA GLY A 426 -4.93 -3.45 -3.15
C GLY A 426 -4.57 -4.35 -4.34
N LEU A 427 -3.31 -4.26 -4.74
CA LEU A 427 -2.72 -4.83 -5.96
C LEU A 427 -2.94 -6.35 -6.05
N MET A 428 -2.99 -7.00 -4.89
CA MET A 428 -3.20 -8.44 -4.74
C MET A 428 -4.53 -8.80 -4.06
N GLN A 429 -5.45 -7.83 -3.93
CA GLN A 429 -6.84 -8.04 -3.52
C GLN A 429 -7.03 -8.86 -2.23
N ILE A 430 -6.40 -8.41 -1.14
CA ILE A 430 -6.67 -8.99 0.18
C ILE A 430 -8.14 -8.72 0.52
N ASP A 431 -8.87 -9.76 0.91
CA ASP A 431 -10.27 -9.63 1.35
C ASP A 431 -10.33 -8.94 2.72
N ALA A 432 -10.70 -7.66 2.70
CA ALA A 432 -10.77 -6.78 3.86
C ALA A 432 -11.90 -7.16 4.84
N LEU A 433 -12.90 -7.94 4.42
CA LEU A 433 -13.94 -8.40 5.33
C LEU A 433 -13.41 -9.50 6.26
N HIS A 434 -12.59 -10.40 5.71
CA HIS A 434 -12.10 -11.57 6.45
C HIS A 434 -10.70 -11.34 7.03
N ASN A 435 -9.93 -10.40 6.49
CA ASN A 435 -8.57 -10.10 6.92
C ASN A 435 -8.34 -8.58 7.11
N PRO A 436 -9.20 -7.86 7.86
CA PRO A 436 -9.07 -6.42 8.03
C PRO A 436 -7.73 -6.00 8.64
N GLU A 437 -7.11 -6.85 9.46
CA GLU A 437 -5.80 -6.64 10.10
C GLU A 437 -4.61 -6.78 9.14
N LEU A 438 -4.83 -7.39 7.97
CA LEU A 438 -3.84 -7.53 6.90
C LEU A 438 -3.88 -6.35 5.91
N ILE A 439 -4.89 -5.48 6.00
CA ILE A 439 -4.94 -4.24 5.23
C ILE A 439 -3.93 -3.26 5.80
N ARG A 440 -2.69 -3.35 5.29
CA ARG A 440 -1.54 -2.57 5.75
C ARG A 440 -0.87 -1.86 4.59
N GLY A 441 -0.43 -0.64 4.85
CA GLY A 441 0.15 0.21 3.81
C GLY A 441 -0.88 0.62 2.76
N GLY A 442 -0.40 1.18 1.65
CA GLY A 442 -1.24 1.59 0.53
C GLY A 442 -1.56 0.42 -0.40
N PRO A 443 -2.55 0.56 -1.30
CA PRO A 443 -2.99 -0.54 -2.16
C PRO A 443 -1.90 -1.04 -3.13
N TYR A 444 -0.81 -0.30 -3.31
CA TYR A 444 0.32 -0.66 -4.17
C TYR A 444 1.62 -0.85 -3.40
N SER A 445 1.58 -0.80 -2.07
CA SER A 445 2.79 -0.72 -1.26
C SER A 445 3.44 -2.10 -1.05
N ARG A 446 4.72 -2.08 -0.66
CA ARG A 446 5.45 -3.30 -0.29
C ARG A 446 4.77 -4.02 0.87
N GLU A 447 4.21 -3.29 1.83
CA GLU A 447 3.48 -3.86 2.98
C GLU A 447 2.23 -4.61 2.52
N HIS A 448 1.48 -4.07 1.55
CA HIS A 448 0.34 -4.76 0.94
C HIS A 448 0.80 -6.05 0.25
N VAL A 449 1.84 -5.98 -0.57
CA VAL A 449 2.40 -7.14 -1.28
C VAL A 449 2.95 -8.18 -0.30
N ALA A 450 3.60 -7.75 0.79
CA ALA A 450 4.10 -8.62 1.85
C ALA A 450 2.98 -9.27 2.66
N ALA A 451 1.90 -8.54 2.96
CA ALA A 451 0.72 -9.11 3.63
C ALA A 451 0.05 -10.19 2.77
N ALA A 452 -0.11 -9.93 1.47
CA ALA A 452 -0.63 -10.91 0.51
C ALA A 452 0.30 -12.12 0.35
N ALA A 453 1.63 -11.91 0.30
CA ALA A 453 2.61 -12.98 0.26
C ALA A 453 2.60 -13.82 1.55
N GLY A 454 2.36 -13.18 2.71
CA GLY A 454 2.16 -13.86 3.99
C GLY A 454 0.94 -14.78 3.95
N LEU A 455 -0.20 -14.30 3.45
CA LEU A 455 -1.41 -15.11 3.27
C LEU A 455 -1.15 -16.31 2.33
N LEU A 456 -0.45 -16.09 1.22
CA LEU A 456 -0.07 -17.17 0.30
C LEU A 456 0.86 -18.19 0.96
N ARG A 457 1.83 -17.75 1.75
CA ARG A 457 2.73 -18.63 2.52
C ARG A 457 1.96 -19.45 3.56
N ASP A 458 0.98 -18.86 4.23
CA ASP A 458 0.17 -19.57 5.21
C ASP A 458 -0.74 -20.61 4.53
N ASN A 459 -1.27 -20.30 3.34
CA ASN A 459 -1.94 -21.29 2.49
C ASN A 459 -1.00 -22.41 2.03
N LEU A 460 0.26 -22.10 1.69
CA LEU A 460 1.27 -23.11 1.34
C LEU A 460 1.53 -24.06 2.49
N ARG A 461 1.67 -23.54 3.72
CA ARG A 461 1.81 -24.37 4.93
C ARG A 461 0.58 -25.25 5.15
N ALA A 462 -0.62 -24.73 4.90
CA ALA A 462 -1.84 -25.52 4.96
C ALA A 462 -1.85 -26.65 3.93
N MET A 463 -1.38 -26.41 2.70
CA MET A 463 -1.26 -27.45 1.66
C MET A 463 -0.21 -28.49 2.03
N GLN A 464 0.95 -28.08 2.52
CA GLN A 464 2.00 -28.98 3.00
C GLN A 464 1.51 -29.89 4.13
N SER A 465 0.69 -29.35 5.04
CA SER A 465 0.12 -30.12 6.14
C SER A 465 -1.02 -31.03 5.72
N ALA A 466 -1.87 -30.60 4.79
CA ALA A 466 -3.05 -31.34 4.37
C ALA A 466 -2.73 -32.43 3.32
N HIS A 467 -1.73 -32.15 2.47
CA HIS A 467 -1.34 -32.97 1.33
C HIS A 467 0.19 -33.16 1.29
N PRO A 468 0.78 -33.81 2.30
CA PRO A 468 2.23 -34.05 2.35
C PRO A 468 2.73 -34.94 1.20
N GLU A 469 1.83 -35.68 0.54
CA GLU A 469 2.13 -36.53 -0.61
C GLU A 469 2.24 -35.78 -1.94
N TRP A 470 1.80 -34.52 -2.01
CA TRP A 470 1.93 -33.70 -3.21
C TRP A 470 3.36 -33.20 -3.37
N SER A 471 3.80 -33.03 -4.61
CA SER A 471 5.07 -32.36 -4.89
C SER A 471 5.07 -30.91 -4.39
N PRO A 472 6.23 -30.30 -4.12
CA PRO A 472 6.31 -28.89 -3.71
C PRO A 472 5.62 -27.93 -4.69
N ALA A 473 5.70 -28.21 -5.99
CA ALA A 473 5.03 -27.41 -7.01
C ALA A 473 3.50 -27.57 -6.96
N GLU A 474 2.98 -28.79 -6.71
CA GLU A 474 1.54 -29.03 -6.52
C GLU A 474 1.02 -28.37 -5.26
N GLN A 475 1.78 -28.40 -4.17
CA GLN A 475 1.46 -27.71 -2.92
C GLN A 475 1.42 -26.19 -3.12
N LEU A 476 2.40 -25.62 -3.83
CA LEU A 476 2.43 -24.19 -4.14
C LEU A 476 1.29 -23.77 -5.07
N ARG A 477 0.96 -24.57 -6.09
CA ARG A 477 -0.21 -24.30 -6.94
C ARG A 477 -1.52 -24.45 -6.17
N GLY A 478 -1.62 -25.42 -5.27
CA GLY A 478 -2.73 -25.57 -4.34
C GLY A 478 -2.88 -24.35 -3.42
N ALA A 479 -1.76 -23.75 -2.96
CA ALA A 479 -1.77 -22.53 -2.16
C ALA A 479 -2.32 -21.34 -2.94
N VAL A 480 -2.02 -21.25 -4.24
CA VAL A 480 -2.58 -20.25 -5.16
C VAL A 480 -4.08 -20.46 -5.32
N ALA A 481 -4.55 -21.69 -5.50
CA ALA A 481 -6.00 -21.98 -5.53
C ALA A 481 -6.67 -21.56 -4.21
N ALA A 482 -6.05 -21.92 -3.07
CA ALA A 482 -6.52 -21.58 -1.73
C ALA A 482 -6.53 -20.06 -1.46
N TYR A 483 -5.68 -19.28 -2.13
CA TYR A 483 -5.73 -17.82 -2.04
C TYR A 483 -7.09 -17.26 -2.48
N ASN A 484 -7.75 -17.89 -3.46
CA ASN A 484 -9.06 -17.47 -3.96
C ASN A 484 -10.24 -18.09 -3.20
N MET A 485 -10.15 -19.38 -2.82
CA MET A 485 -11.29 -20.14 -2.31
C MET A 485 -11.13 -20.65 -0.87
N GLY A 486 -9.99 -20.38 -0.23
CA GLY A 486 -9.60 -20.93 1.07
C GLY A 486 -9.06 -22.36 0.99
N PRO A 487 -8.18 -22.76 1.91
CA PRO A 487 -7.47 -24.04 1.86
C PRO A 487 -8.38 -25.28 2.00
N GLY A 488 -9.52 -25.16 2.70
CA GLY A 488 -10.46 -26.27 2.89
C GLY A 488 -11.18 -26.75 1.62
N ASN A 489 -11.11 -25.96 0.54
CA ASN A 489 -11.72 -26.31 -0.75
C ASN A 489 -10.73 -26.97 -1.73
N VAL A 490 -9.43 -26.99 -1.40
CA VAL A 490 -8.39 -27.62 -2.23
C VAL A 490 -8.18 -29.07 -1.78
N ARG A 491 -8.77 -30.01 -2.55
CA ARG A 491 -8.88 -31.43 -2.14
C ARG A 491 -8.04 -32.42 -2.95
N THR A 492 -7.83 -32.16 -4.23
CA THR A 492 -7.09 -33.07 -5.13
C THR A 492 -6.32 -32.26 -6.16
N VAL A 493 -5.20 -32.77 -6.65
CA VAL A 493 -4.41 -32.11 -7.71
C VAL A 493 -5.25 -31.87 -8.98
N ALA A 494 -6.01 -32.88 -9.42
CA ALA A 494 -6.77 -32.82 -10.67
C ALA A 494 -7.92 -31.78 -10.65
N ASN A 495 -8.51 -31.53 -9.47
CA ASN A 495 -9.68 -30.68 -9.29
C ASN A 495 -9.42 -29.47 -8.36
N MET A 496 -8.16 -29.05 -8.18
CA MET A 496 -7.82 -27.98 -7.24
C MET A 496 -8.50 -26.63 -7.54
N ASP A 497 -8.83 -26.37 -8.80
CA ASP A 497 -9.49 -25.13 -9.22
C ASP A 497 -11.03 -25.21 -9.23
N VAL A 498 -11.62 -26.39 -8.96
CA VAL A 498 -13.08 -26.53 -8.94
C VAL A 498 -13.66 -25.71 -7.79
N GLY A 499 -14.51 -24.73 -8.13
CA GLY A 499 -15.05 -23.77 -7.16
C GLY A 499 -14.27 -22.47 -7.05
N SER A 500 -13.10 -22.35 -7.69
CA SER A 500 -12.42 -21.06 -7.85
C SER A 500 -13.19 -20.14 -8.79
N THR A 501 -12.89 -18.85 -8.72
CA THR A 501 -13.35 -17.86 -9.70
C THR A 501 -12.92 -18.29 -11.10
N GLY A 502 -13.88 -18.52 -12.00
CA GLY A 502 -13.61 -19.00 -13.36
C GLY A 502 -13.34 -20.52 -13.47
N GLY A 503 -13.21 -21.24 -12.35
CA GLY A 503 -12.84 -22.65 -12.33
C GLY A 503 -11.41 -22.90 -12.81
N ASP A 504 -10.56 -21.87 -12.81
CA ASP A 504 -9.24 -21.86 -13.45
C ASP A 504 -8.18 -21.04 -12.68
N TYR A 505 -8.47 -20.60 -11.44
CA TYR A 505 -7.70 -19.53 -10.80
C TYR A 505 -6.20 -19.85 -10.71
N SER A 506 -5.82 -20.99 -10.12
CA SER A 506 -4.43 -21.37 -10.03
C SER A 506 -3.85 -21.73 -11.40
N SER A 507 -4.64 -22.35 -12.29
CA SER A 507 -4.21 -22.68 -13.65
C SER A 507 -3.79 -21.45 -14.46
N ASP A 508 -4.63 -20.41 -14.48
CA ASP A 508 -4.33 -19.16 -15.18
C ASP A 508 -3.16 -18.42 -14.52
N VAL A 509 -3.18 -18.25 -13.19
CA VAL A 509 -2.08 -17.59 -12.46
C VAL A 509 -0.74 -18.29 -12.72
N TRP A 510 -0.72 -19.63 -12.76
CA TRP A 510 0.50 -20.39 -13.03
C TRP A 510 1.04 -20.13 -14.44
N ALA A 511 0.16 -20.08 -15.45
CA ALA A 511 0.55 -19.77 -16.83
C ALA A 511 1.06 -18.33 -16.98
N ARG A 512 0.43 -17.37 -16.27
CA ARG A 512 0.92 -15.98 -16.20
C ARG A 512 2.29 -15.91 -15.52
N ALA A 513 2.51 -16.67 -14.45
CA ALA A 513 3.78 -16.70 -13.72
C ALA A 513 4.92 -17.27 -14.58
N GLN A 514 4.67 -18.37 -15.30
CA GLN A 514 5.62 -18.92 -16.27
C GLN A 514 6.00 -17.90 -17.35
N TYR A 515 5.02 -17.15 -17.87
CA TYR A 515 5.27 -16.07 -18.82
C TYR A 515 6.14 -14.97 -18.22
N LEU A 516 5.76 -14.45 -17.06
CA LEU A 516 6.45 -13.32 -16.42
C LEU A 516 7.88 -13.70 -16.01
N ALA A 517 8.11 -14.92 -15.53
CA ALA A 517 9.46 -15.43 -15.25
C ALA A 517 10.35 -15.38 -16.51
N SER A 518 9.82 -15.76 -17.67
CA SER A 518 10.54 -15.66 -18.95
C SER A 518 10.84 -14.22 -19.39
N ARG A 519 10.20 -13.23 -18.76
CA ARG A 519 10.40 -11.78 -18.96
C ARG A 519 11.20 -11.13 -17.83
N GLY A 520 11.89 -11.93 -17.01
CA GLY A 520 12.82 -11.50 -15.98
C GLY A 520 12.17 -11.01 -14.68
N PHE A 521 10.89 -11.35 -14.44
CA PHE A 521 10.25 -11.10 -13.15
C PHE A 521 10.75 -12.04 -12.07
#